data_AF-A0A2K8M697-F1
#
_entry.id   AF-A0A2K8M697-F1
#
_cell.length_a   1.000
_cell.length_b   1.000
_cell.length_c   1.000
_cell.angle_alpha   90.00
_cell.angle_beta   90.00
_cell.angle_gamma   90.00
#
_symmetry.space_group_name_H-M   'P 1'
#
loop_
_entity.id
_entity.type
_entity.pdbx_description
1 polymer ?
#
loop_
_entity_poly.entity_id
_entity_poly.type
_entity_poly.pdbx_seq_one_letter_code
_entity_poly.pdbx_strand_id
1 'polypeptide(L)'
;MAGAGHPAVDRLAKLLPVQAPAGRLPDAPGRTSARPPVAAVRPDARYQLKLTLLEVTNPPVWRRLEVPADLDLGQLHHVIQSALGWEDCHLHVFSAGGAEYGLPDPDLGHADERAVRLSQLLTEVGDRLRYGYDFGDGWEHELTLEEIRPADAGTTGAICTAGRGACPPEDCGGPYGYEELKAILADPDDDEHEGMLDWLGLASPGEFDPHAFSVEDANRRLGRSGGRHLRVVR
;
A
#
# COMPACT_ATOMS: atom_id res chain seq x y z
N MET A 1 24.91 -7.47 16.42
CA MET A 1 24.73 -7.13 17.84
C MET A 1 23.30 -6.69 17.97
N ALA A 2 22.46 -7.51 18.62
CA ALA A 2 21.03 -7.27 18.77
C ALA A 2 20.80 -5.93 19.48
N GLY A 3 20.18 -4.98 18.79
CA GLY A 3 19.75 -3.72 19.37
C GLY A 3 18.54 -3.99 20.26
N ALA A 4 18.68 -3.73 21.55
CA ALA A 4 17.55 -3.70 22.47
C ALA A 4 16.55 -2.64 21.98
N GLY A 5 15.26 -2.99 21.97
CA GLY A 5 14.17 -2.09 21.57
C GLY A 5 14.23 -0.76 22.33
N HIS A 6 14.03 0.33 21.60
CA HIS A 6 13.98 1.66 22.17
C HIS A 6 12.77 1.75 23.14
N PRO A 7 12.90 2.36 24.33
CA PRO A 7 11.82 2.40 25.32
C PRO A 7 10.51 3.03 24.82
N ALA A 8 10.56 3.81 23.72
CA ALA A 8 9.41 4.40 23.06
C ALA A 8 8.64 3.40 22.16
N VAL A 9 9.34 2.54 21.40
CA VAL A 9 8.68 1.43 20.65
C VAL A 9 8.06 0.39 21.59
N ASP A 10 8.65 0.26 22.78
CA ASP A 10 8.20 -0.64 23.84
C ASP A 10 6.84 -0.24 24.46
N ARG A 11 6.40 1.02 24.32
CA ARG A 11 5.08 1.49 24.80
C ARG A 11 4.01 1.39 23.72
N LEU A 12 4.31 1.68 22.45
CA LEU A 12 3.44 1.33 21.32
C LEU A 12 3.13 -0.18 21.33
N ALA A 13 4.15 -1.02 21.55
CA ALA A 13 3.97 -2.48 21.66
C ALA A 13 3.17 -2.92 22.91
N LYS A 14 3.11 -2.11 23.97
CA LYS A 14 2.38 -2.41 25.23
C LYS A 14 0.95 -1.88 25.25
N LEU A 15 0.54 -1.10 24.26
CA LEU A 15 -0.83 -0.62 24.06
C LEU A 15 -1.64 -1.48 23.09
N LEU A 16 -1.10 -2.63 22.66
CA LEU A 16 -1.91 -3.73 22.14
C LEU A 16 -3.12 -3.89 23.08
N PRO A 17 -4.36 -3.75 22.58
CA PRO A 17 -5.52 -3.93 23.43
C PRO A 17 -5.40 -5.32 24.08
N VAL A 18 -5.63 -5.36 25.40
CA VAL A 18 -5.93 -6.59 26.12
C VAL A 18 -6.82 -7.42 25.20
N GLN A 19 -6.36 -8.63 24.86
CA GLN A 19 -7.09 -9.57 24.03
C GLN A 19 -8.57 -9.46 24.38
N ALA A 20 -9.35 -8.87 23.47
CA ALA A 20 -10.78 -8.98 23.54
C ALA A 20 -11.05 -10.49 23.61
N PRO A 21 -11.93 -10.97 24.52
CA PRO A 21 -12.27 -12.39 24.53
C PRO A 21 -12.63 -12.75 23.10
N ALA A 22 -12.06 -13.84 22.59
CA ALA A 22 -12.27 -14.33 21.24
C ALA A 22 -13.78 -14.47 21.00
N GLY A 23 -14.39 -13.36 20.58
CA GLY A 23 -15.72 -13.32 20.04
C GLY A 23 -15.59 -14.12 18.78
N ARG A 24 -16.20 -15.30 18.79
CA ARG A 24 -16.30 -16.16 17.63
C ARG A 24 -16.71 -15.28 16.46
N LEU A 25 -15.76 -14.96 15.58
CA LEU A 25 -16.05 -14.36 14.30
C LEU A 25 -17.16 -15.23 13.71
N PRO A 26 -18.28 -14.65 13.23
CA PRO A 26 -19.25 -15.44 12.50
C PRO A 26 -18.48 -16.16 11.40
N ASP A 27 -18.68 -17.49 11.29
CA ASP A 27 -17.96 -18.34 10.36
C ASP A 27 -17.88 -17.64 8.99
N ALA A 28 -16.66 -17.27 8.58
CA ALA A 28 -16.44 -16.67 7.27
C ALA A 28 -16.98 -17.67 6.23
N PRO A 29 -17.81 -17.22 5.27
CA PRO A 29 -18.24 -18.11 4.20
C PRO A 29 -16.99 -18.68 3.53
N GLY A 30 -16.98 -20.00 3.34
CA GLY A 30 -15.78 -20.77 3.00
C GLY A 30 -14.89 -20.09 1.96
N ARG A 31 -13.62 -19.89 2.33
CA ARG A 31 -12.55 -19.41 1.44
C ARG A 31 -12.45 -20.37 0.25
N THR A 32 -12.96 -19.96 -0.90
CA THR A 32 -12.84 -20.75 -2.12
C THR A 32 -11.56 -20.37 -2.84
N SER A 33 -10.78 -21.37 -3.25
CA SER A 33 -9.78 -21.22 -4.33
C SER A 33 -10.44 -20.50 -5.49
N ALA A 34 -10.08 -19.23 -5.70
CA ALA A 34 -10.70 -18.41 -6.72
C ALA A 34 -10.25 -18.88 -8.10
N ARG A 35 -11.22 -19.19 -8.96
CA ARG A 35 -10.95 -19.39 -10.38
C ARG A 35 -10.49 -18.04 -10.97
N PRO A 36 -9.46 -18.00 -11.83
CA PRO A 36 -8.97 -16.74 -12.38
C PRO A 36 -10.10 -15.99 -13.11
N PRO A 37 -10.11 -14.65 -13.03
CA PRO A 37 -11.14 -13.82 -13.66
C PRO A 37 -11.20 -14.07 -15.17
N VAL A 38 -12.43 -14.06 -15.71
CA VAL A 38 -12.72 -14.40 -17.11
C VAL A 38 -12.67 -13.17 -18.04
N ALA A 39 -12.55 -11.97 -17.47
CA ALA A 39 -12.47 -10.74 -18.24
C ALA A 39 -11.20 -10.69 -19.11
N ALA A 40 -11.31 -9.98 -20.24
CA ALA A 40 -10.24 -9.89 -21.22
C ALA A 40 -9.12 -8.93 -20.77
N VAL A 41 -7.88 -9.29 -21.06
CA VAL A 41 -6.72 -8.39 -20.90
C VAL A 41 -6.83 -7.23 -21.88
N ARG A 42 -6.46 -6.02 -21.44
CA ARG A 42 -6.48 -4.80 -22.26
C ARG A 42 -5.07 -4.19 -22.39
N PRO A 43 -4.21 -4.71 -23.28
CA PRO A 43 -2.84 -4.21 -23.45
C PRO A 43 -2.78 -2.79 -24.04
N ASP A 44 -3.82 -2.38 -24.77
CA ASP A 44 -3.87 -1.07 -25.44
C ASP A 44 -4.55 0.01 -24.58
N ALA A 45 -4.65 -0.20 -23.27
CA ALA A 45 -5.32 0.71 -22.34
C ALA A 45 -4.42 1.11 -21.17
N ARG A 46 -4.66 2.32 -20.65
CA ARG A 46 -4.08 2.84 -19.41
C ARG A 46 -5.19 3.22 -18.46
N TYR A 47 -4.98 2.94 -17.18
CA TYR A 47 -5.91 3.23 -16.10
C TYR A 47 -5.40 4.38 -15.27
N GLN A 48 -6.29 5.34 -14.98
CA GLN A 48 -6.11 6.26 -13.86
C GLN A 48 -6.72 5.63 -12.62
N LEU A 49 -5.87 5.31 -11.65
CA LEU A 49 -6.25 4.75 -10.37
C LEU A 49 -6.08 5.80 -9.27
N LYS A 50 -7.03 5.88 -8.35
CA LYS A 50 -6.82 6.52 -7.06
C LYS A 50 -6.56 5.46 -5.99
N LEU A 51 -5.33 5.43 -5.49
CA LEU A 51 -4.91 4.64 -4.34
C LEU A 51 -5.14 5.48 -3.07
N THR A 52 -6.00 5.01 -2.18
CA THR A 52 -6.28 5.66 -0.88
C THR A 52 -5.89 4.72 0.24
N LEU A 53 -5.04 5.17 1.15
CA LEU A 53 -4.77 4.47 2.39
C LEU A 53 -5.96 4.69 3.34
N LEU A 54 -6.56 3.61 3.81
CA LEU A 54 -7.73 3.66 4.68
C LEU A 54 -7.34 3.98 6.12
N GLU A 55 -8.31 4.47 6.88
CA GLU A 55 -8.21 4.74 8.32
C GLU A 55 -7.16 5.78 8.74
N VAL A 56 -6.40 6.34 7.79
CA VAL A 56 -5.52 7.49 8.00
C VAL A 56 -6.22 8.77 7.55
N THR A 57 -6.30 9.74 8.47
CA THR A 57 -7.00 11.01 8.24
C THR A 57 -6.16 12.18 8.71
N ASN A 58 -6.56 13.42 8.40
CA ASN A 58 -5.90 14.64 8.91
C ASN A 58 -4.35 14.63 8.84
N PRO A 59 -3.78 14.63 7.63
CA PRO A 59 -4.45 14.55 6.33
C PRO A 59 -4.64 13.10 5.84
N PRO A 60 -5.61 12.85 4.95
CA PRO A 60 -5.70 11.56 4.27
C PRO A 60 -4.49 11.34 3.37
N VAL A 61 -4.04 10.10 3.28
CA VAL A 61 -2.94 9.68 2.41
C VAL A 61 -3.49 9.02 1.16
N TRP A 62 -3.16 9.59 -0.01
CA TRP A 62 -3.57 9.01 -1.29
C TRP A 62 -2.62 9.38 -2.43
N ARG A 63 -2.62 8.57 -3.48
CA ARG A 63 -1.89 8.79 -4.74
C ARG A 63 -2.84 8.58 -5.92
N ARG A 64 -2.70 9.40 -6.96
CA ARG A 64 -3.32 9.16 -8.26
C ARG A 64 -2.24 8.68 -9.21
N LEU A 65 -2.48 7.52 -9.79
CA LEU A 65 -1.53 6.78 -10.60
C LEU A 65 -2.12 6.54 -11.98
N GLU A 66 -1.32 6.73 -13.00
CA GLU A 66 -1.59 6.27 -14.36
C GLU A 66 -0.73 5.05 -14.64
N VAL A 67 -1.35 3.92 -14.94
CA VAL A 67 -0.67 2.64 -15.13
C VAL A 67 -1.14 1.93 -16.40
N PRO A 68 -0.32 1.07 -17.03
CA PRO A 68 -0.79 0.12 -18.03
C PRO A 68 -1.90 -0.78 -17.45
N ALA A 69 -2.96 -1.05 -18.22
CA ALA A 69 -4.05 -1.89 -17.76
C ALA A 69 -3.73 -3.40 -17.79
N ASP A 70 -2.62 -3.79 -18.43
CA ASP A 70 -2.13 -5.16 -18.55
C ASP A 70 -1.10 -5.56 -17.49
N LEU A 71 -0.78 -4.67 -16.54
CA LEU A 71 0.03 -5.02 -15.37
C LEU A 71 -0.58 -6.23 -14.67
N ASP A 72 0.26 -7.19 -14.26
CA ASP A 72 -0.17 -8.10 -13.20
C ASP A 72 -0.20 -7.41 -11.84
N LEU A 73 -0.84 -8.09 -10.91
CA LEU A 73 -0.97 -7.62 -9.54
C LEU A 73 0.39 -7.55 -8.82
N GLY A 74 1.35 -8.41 -9.13
CA GLY A 74 2.72 -8.30 -8.60
C GLY A 74 3.45 -7.05 -9.11
N GLN A 75 3.31 -6.73 -10.40
CA GLN A 75 3.80 -5.46 -10.93
C GLN A 75 3.08 -4.25 -10.31
N LEU A 76 1.76 -4.34 -10.10
CA LEU A 76 0.99 -3.30 -9.43
C LEU A 76 1.45 -3.08 -7.98
N HIS A 77 1.75 -4.15 -7.26
CA HIS A 77 2.33 -4.09 -5.91
C HIS A 77 3.60 -3.24 -5.89
N HIS A 78 4.56 -3.51 -6.77
CA HIS A 78 5.78 -2.70 -6.85
C HIS A 78 5.52 -1.23 -7.23
N VAL A 79 4.50 -0.95 -8.04
CA VAL A 79 4.06 0.41 -8.35
C VAL A 79 3.51 1.10 -7.10
N ILE A 80 2.68 0.42 -6.31
CA ILE A 80 2.13 0.94 -5.04
C ILE A 80 3.27 1.26 -4.07
N GLN A 81 4.15 0.29 -3.81
CA GLN A 81 5.31 0.43 -2.92
C GLN A 81 6.17 1.64 -3.34
N SER A 82 6.50 1.76 -4.63
CA SER A 82 7.29 2.88 -5.15
C SER A 82 6.59 4.24 -5.01
N ALA A 83 5.27 4.30 -5.24
CA ALA A 83 4.50 5.54 -5.17
C ALA A 83 4.29 6.04 -3.73
N LEU A 84 4.23 5.11 -2.77
CA LEU A 84 4.15 5.39 -1.35
C LEU A 84 5.52 5.70 -0.74
N GLY A 85 6.57 5.06 -1.27
CA GLY A 85 7.93 5.16 -0.74
C GLY A 85 8.24 4.13 0.34
N TRP A 86 7.49 3.03 0.37
CA TRP A 86 7.72 1.87 1.22
C TRP A 86 8.78 0.92 0.67
N GLU A 87 9.21 -0.02 1.49
CA GLU A 87 10.41 -0.82 1.30
C GLU A 87 10.15 -2.26 0.85
N ASP A 88 8.88 -2.66 0.74
CA ASP A 88 8.48 -4.01 0.32
C ASP A 88 9.06 -5.10 1.26
N CYS A 89 9.00 -4.85 2.58
CA CYS A 89 9.55 -5.73 3.62
C CYS A 89 8.53 -6.68 4.24
N HIS A 90 7.24 -6.54 3.93
CA HIS A 90 6.15 -7.36 4.47
C HIS A 90 5.32 -8.06 3.40
N LEU A 91 4.50 -9.02 3.84
CA LEU A 91 3.54 -9.69 2.98
C LEU A 91 2.43 -8.74 2.52
N HIS A 92 1.87 -9.04 1.36
CA HIS A 92 0.73 -8.32 0.80
C HIS A 92 -0.29 -9.26 0.17
N VAL A 93 -1.50 -8.75 -0.02
CA VAL A 93 -2.57 -9.45 -0.73
C VAL A 93 -3.49 -8.46 -1.42
N PHE A 94 -4.01 -8.82 -2.58
CA PHE A 94 -5.08 -8.10 -3.25
C PHE A 94 -6.40 -8.84 -3.05
N SER A 95 -7.51 -8.10 -2.92
CA SER A 95 -8.84 -8.71 -2.81
C SER A 95 -9.86 -8.03 -3.73
N ALA A 96 -10.56 -8.83 -4.54
CA ALA A 96 -11.64 -8.39 -5.41
C ALA A 96 -12.69 -9.50 -5.57
N GLY A 97 -13.98 -9.13 -5.54
CA GLY A 97 -15.07 -10.08 -5.80
C GLY A 97 -15.11 -11.32 -4.90
N GLY A 98 -14.61 -11.22 -3.65
CA GLY A 98 -14.52 -12.34 -2.71
C GLY A 98 -13.34 -13.29 -2.94
N ALA A 99 -12.44 -12.95 -3.88
CA ALA A 99 -11.20 -13.67 -4.13
C ALA A 99 -9.99 -12.88 -3.60
N GLU A 100 -8.94 -13.61 -3.23
CA GLU A 100 -7.64 -13.08 -2.80
C GLU A 100 -6.55 -13.50 -3.79
N TYR A 101 -5.58 -12.60 -4.00
CA TYR A 101 -4.46 -12.78 -4.91
C TYR A 101 -3.16 -12.33 -4.24
N GLY A 102 -2.15 -13.18 -4.21
CA GLY A 102 -0.85 -12.88 -3.60
C GLY A 102 0.26 -13.73 -4.19
N LEU A 103 1.48 -13.58 -3.66
CA LEU A 103 2.60 -14.44 -4.01
C LEU A 103 2.31 -15.87 -3.57
N PRO A 104 2.44 -16.90 -4.45
CA PRO A 104 2.05 -18.27 -4.13
C PRO A 104 2.60 -18.79 -2.80
N ASP A 105 1.69 -19.17 -1.93
CA ASP A 105 1.98 -19.71 -0.61
C ASP A 105 1.04 -20.93 -0.37
N PRO A 106 1.58 -22.11 0.00
CA PRO A 106 0.79 -23.31 0.23
C PRO A 106 -0.24 -23.19 1.36
N ASP A 107 -0.03 -22.29 2.32
CA ASP A 107 -0.81 -22.20 3.56
C ASP A 107 -1.89 -21.11 3.50
N LEU A 108 -1.76 -20.11 2.60
CA LEU A 108 -2.64 -18.95 2.55
C LEU A 108 -3.82 -19.07 1.55
N GLY A 109 -3.78 -20.02 0.61
CA GLY A 109 -4.94 -20.38 -0.23
C GLY A 109 -5.42 -19.34 -1.26
N HIS A 110 -4.67 -18.25 -1.47
CA HIS A 110 -4.95 -17.23 -2.49
C HIS A 110 -4.46 -17.66 -3.89
N ALA A 111 -4.99 -17.03 -4.94
CA ALA A 111 -4.52 -17.24 -6.32
C ALA A 111 -3.17 -16.53 -6.57
N ASP A 112 -2.39 -17.02 -7.55
CA ASP A 112 -1.11 -16.40 -7.94
C ASP A 112 -1.36 -15.02 -8.58
N GLU A 113 -0.88 -13.97 -7.93
CA GLU A 113 -1.04 -12.59 -8.37
C GLU A 113 -0.44 -12.33 -9.76
N ARG A 114 0.60 -13.08 -10.14
CA ARG A 114 1.29 -12.93 -11.44
C ARG A 114 0.46 -13.47 -12.59
N ALA A 115 -0.54 -14.30 -12.30
CA ALA A 115 -1.45 -14.87 -13.29
C ALA A 115 -2.67 -13.98 -13.59
N VAL A 116 -2.85 -12.88 -12.87
CA VAL A 116 -4.03 -12.01 -12.97
C VAL A 116 -3.61 -10.60 -13.34
N ARG A 117 -4.25 -10.05 -14.39
CA ARG A 117 -4.02 -8.66 -14.83
C ARG A 117 -5.04 -7.72 -14.22
N LEU A 118 -4.62 -6.47 -14.01
CA LEU A 118 -5.46 -5.39 -13.48
C LEU A 118 -6.77 -5.23 -14.27
N SER A 119 -6.70 -5.22 -15.60
CA SER A 119 -7.86 -5.13 -16.50
C SER A 119 -8.86 -6.29 -16.40
N GLN A 120 -8.48 -7.39 -15.75
CA GLN A 120 -9.39 -8.51 -15.50
C GLN A 120 -10.21 -8.33 -14.22
N LEU A 121 -9.77 -7.45 -13.31
CA LEU A 121 -10.44 -7.16 -12.04
C LEU A 121 -11.15 -5.80 -12.06
N LEU A 122 -10.56 -4.80 -12.70
CA LEU A 122 -11.15 -3.47 -12.87
C LEU A 122 -11.54 -3.31 -14.34
N THR A 123 -12.83 -3.43 -14.64
CA THR A 123 -13.37 -3.47 -15.99
C THR A 123 -14.07 -2.18 -16.40
N GLU A 124 -14.64 -1.46 -15.43
CA GLU A 124 -15.43 -0.25 -15.61
C GLU A 124 -15.01 0.84 -14.63
N VAL A 125 -15.18 2.10 -15.03
CA VAL A 125 -14.93 3.24 -14.14
C VAL A 125 -15.81 3.13 -12.89
N GLY A 126 -15.20 3.27 -11.72
CA GLY A 126 -15.82 3.07 -10.42
C GLY A 126 -15.53 1.71 -9.78
N ASP A 127 -14.99 0.74 -10.52
CA ASP A 127 -14.54 -0.53 -9.98
C ASP A 127 -13.45 -0.32 -8.92
N ARG A 128 -13.43 -1.22 -7.92
CA ARG A 128 -12.56 -1.14 -6.76
C ARG A 128 -11.79 -2.43 -6.52
N LEU A 129 -10.56 -2.28 -6.05
CA LEU A 129 -9.65 -3.35 -5.65
C LEU A 129 -9.08 -3.01 -4.27
N ARG A 130 -9.08 -3.97 -3.35
CA ARG A 130 -8.39 -3.83 -2.06
C ARG A 130 -6.95 -4.30 -2.18
N TYR A 131 -6.06 -3.65 -1.44
CA TYR A 131 -4.67 -4.03 -1.30
C TYR A 131 -4.28 -3.93 0.18
N GLY A 132 -4.06 -5.09 0.80
CA GLY A 132 -3.53 -5.22 2.15
C GLY A 132 -2.01 -5.36 2.10
N TYR A 133 -1.30 -4.64 2.97
CA TYR A 133 0.15 -4.72 3.14
C TYR A 133 0.50 -4.76 4.61
N ASP A 134 1.50 -5.57 4.96
CA ASP A 134 1.89 -5.89 6.32
C ASP A 134 0.74 -6.46 7.16
N PHE A 135 0.70 -7.78 7.32
CA PHE A 135 -0.34 -8.43 8.11
C PHE A 135 -0.16 -8.22 9.63
N GLY A 136 0.97 -7.65 10.06
CA GLY A 136 1.17 -7.18 11.43
C GLY A 136 0.46 -5.85 11.66
N ASP A 137 0.86 -4.82 10.91
CA ASP A 137 0.32 -3.45 11.04
C ASP A 137 -1.07 -3.27 10.39
N GLY A 138 -1.44 -4.13 9.45
CA GLY A 138 -2.77 -4.17 8.83
C GLY A 138 -3.05 -2.99 7.90
N TRP A 139 -2.11 -2.60 7.04
CA TRP A 139 -2.32 -1.49 6.12
C TRP A 139 -3.29 -1.85 4.99
N GLU A 140 -4.46 -1.22 5.00
CA GLU A 140 -5.48 -1.43 3.97
C GLU A 140 -5.58 -0.26 3.01
N HIS A 141 -5.61 -0.57 1.72
CA HIS A 141 -5.76 0.41 0.65
C HIS A 141 -6.98 0.11 -0.21
N GLU A 142 -7.61 1.17 -0.72
CA GLU A 142 -8.57 1.09 -1.82
C GLU A 142 -7.94 1.66 -3.09
N LEU A 143 -7.94 0.86 -4.16
CA LEU A 143 -7.73 1.35 -5.51
C LEU A 143 -9.08 1.51 -6.19
N THR A 144 -9.39 2.72 -6.65
CA THR A 144 -10.57 3.00 -7.47
C THR A 144 -10.14 3.33 -8.90
N LEU A 145 -10.76 2.68 -9.89
CA LEU A 145 -10.59 3.03 -11.30
C LEU A 145 -11.37 4.32 -11.61
N GLU A 146 -10.67 5.44 -11.78
CA GLU A 146 -11.27 6.74 -12.07
C GLU A 146 -11.44 6.98 -13.58
N GLU A 147 -10.55 6.43 -14.42
CA GLU A 147 -10.60 6.64 -15.87
C GLU A 147 -9.90 5.52 -16.65
N ILE A 148 -10.41 5.24 -17.85
CA ILE A 148 -9.79 4.34 -18.83
C ILE A 148 -9.42 5.15 -20.08
N ARG A 149 -8.15 5.12 -20.47
CA ARG A 149 -7.60 5.84 -21.62
C ARG A 149 -6.93 4.87 -22.60
N PRO A 150 -6.85 5.19 -23.89
CA PRO A 150 -5.98 4.46 -24.82
C PRO A 150 -4.51 4.54 -24.37
N ALA A 151 -3.74 3.50 -24.65
CA ALA A 151 -2.30 3.53 -24.43
C ALA A 151 -1.61 4.46 -25.43
N ASP A 152 -0.88 5.45 -24.93
CA ASP A 152 -0.04 6.32 -25.75
C ASP A 152 1.30 5.65 -26.02
N ALA A 153 1.75 5.65 -27.28
CA ALA A 153 3.00 5.00 -27.70
C ALA A 153 4.28 5.53 -26.99
N GLY A 154 4.19 6.66 -26.27
CA GLY A 154 5.30 7.26 -25.52
C GLY A 154 5.35 6.93 -24.02
N THR A 155 4.29 6.37 -23.44
CA THR A 155 4.18 6.18 -21.97
C THR A 155 4.09 4.70 -21.62
N THR A 156 5.23 4.11 -21.26
CA THR A 156 5.33 2.67 -20.97
C THR A 156 5.24 2.32 -19.49
N GLY A 157 5.62 3.23 -18.59
CA GLY A 157 5.68 2.99 -17.14
C GLY A 157 4.46 3.50 -16.37
N ALA A 158 4.48 3.34 -15.05
CA ALA A 158 3.55 3.99 -14.13
C ALA A 158 3.98 5.43 -13.84
N ILE A 159 3.03 6.34 -13.71
CA ILE A 159 3.26 7.75 -13.36
C ILE A 159 2.30 8.15 -12.25
N CYS A 160 2.80 8.85 -11.23
CA CYS A 160 1.96 9.54 -10.28
C CYS A 160 1.64 10.95 -10.78
N THR A 161 0.36 11.31 -10.82
CA THR A 161 -0.10 12.61 -11.34
C THR A 161 -0.57 13.56 -10.24
N ALA A 162 -0.95 13.03 -9.08
CA ALA A 162 -1.36 13.80 -7.92
C ALA A 162 -1.31 12.95 -6.64
N GLY A 163 -1.39 13.59 -5.49
CA GLY A 163 -1.46 12.91 -4.20
C GLY A 163 -1.57 13.90 -3.04
N ARG A 164 -1.67 13.36 -1.84
CA ARG A 164 -1.68 14.11 -0.59
C ARG A 164 -1.18 13.23 0.55
N GLY A 165 -0.59 13.86 1.56
CA GLY A 165 -0.24 13.23 2.82
C GLY A 165 1.06 12.44 2.72
N ALA A 166 1.88 12.59 3.76
CA ALA A 166 3.08 11.78 3.94
C ALA A 166 2.66 10.33 4.09
N CYS A 167 3.44 9.41 3.51
CA CYS A 167 3.19 8.00 3.74
C CYS A 167 3.60 7.64 5.18
N PRO A 168 2.87 6.77 5.89
CA PRO A 168 3.34 6.24 7.16
C PRO A 168 4.72 5.59 7.01
N PRO A 169 5.63 5.73 7.99
CA PRO A 169 6.83 4.92 8.05
C PRO A 169 6.49 3.42 8.13
N GLU A 170 7.42 2.57 7.67
CA GLU A 170 7.34 1.12 7.94
C GLU A 170 7.32 0.88 9.46
N ASP A 171 6.65 -0.20 9.88
CA ASP A 171 6.58 -0.67 11.27
C ASP A 171 6.11 0.38 12.31
N CYS A 172 5.33 1.40 11.89
CA CYS A 172 4.83 2.41 12.82
C CYS A 172 3.57 1.99 13.60
N GLY A 173 3.12 0.74 13.49
CA GLY A 173 1.99 0.20 14.26
C GLY A 173 0.64 0.44 13.58
N GLY A 174 0.61 0.39 12.25
CA GLY A 174 -0.63 0.52 11.48
C GLY A 174 -1.28 1.91 11.56
N PRO A 175 -2.56 2.03 11.13
CA PRO A 175 -3.25 3.31 11.09
C PRO A 175 -3.28 4.03 12.44
N TYR A 176 -3.51 3.29 13.53
CA TYR A 176 -3.53 3.86 14.89
C TYR A 176 -2.15 4.37 15.32
N GLY A 177 -1.10 3.58 15.12
CA GLY A 177 0.26 3.98 15.48
C GLY A 177 0.72 5.20 14.68
N TYR A 178 0.31 5.32 13.41
CA TYR A 178 0.60 6.53 12.63
C TYR A 178 -0.17 7.78 13.09
N GLU A 179 -1.43 7.64 13.49
CA GLU A 179 -2.18 8.76 14.08
C GLU A 179 -1.55 9.22 15.41
N GLU A 180 -1.12 8.27 16.25
CA GLU A 180 -0.39 8.54 17.49
C GLU A 180 0.96 9.22 17.23
N LEU A 181 1.74 8.72 16.27
CA LEU A 181 3.00 9.33 15.85
C LEU A 181 2.83 10.79 15.44
N LYS A 182 1.80 11.10 14.62
CA LYS A 182 1.50 12.48 14.23
C LYS A 182 1.15 13.36 15.43
N ALA A 183 0.41 12.82 16.40
CA ALA A 183 0.03 13.56 17.60
C ALA A 183 1.26 13.86 18.48
N ILE A 184 2.10 12.86 18.73
CA ILE A 184 3.32 12.99 19.53
C ILE A 184 4.26 14.02 18.91
N LEU A 185 4.52 13.93 17.60
CA LEU A 185 5.43 14.86 16.92
C LEU A 185 4.87 16.30 16.83
N ALA A 186 3.56 16.47 16.96
CA ALA A 186 2.92 17.79 16.98
C ALA A 186 2.95 18.45 18.37
N ASP A 187 3.24 17.70 19.44
CA ASP A 187 3.29 18.19 20.83
C ASP A 187 4.70 18.09 21.43
N PRO A 188 5.49 19.17 21.42
CA PRO A 188 6.84 19.21 22.02
C PRO A 188 6.90 18.90 23.51
N ASP A 189 5.78 18.97 24.22
CA ASP A 189 5.70 18.69 25.66
C ASP A 189 5.33 17.22 25.95
N ASP A 190 5.06 16.40 24.92
CA ASP A 190 4.80 14.97 25.09
C ASP A 190 6.09 14.23 25.50
N ASP A 191 5.98 13.35 26.51
CA ASP A 191 7.11 12.58 27.06
C ASP A 191 7.80 11.70 25.99
N GLU A 192 7.10 11.32 24.92
CA GLU A 192 7.61 10.47 23.84
C GLU A 192 8.13 11.25 22.62
N HIS A 193 7.99 12.59 22.60
CA HIS A 193 8.34 13.43 21.45
C HIS A 193 9.77 13.22 20.95
N GLU A 194 10.75 13.44 21.83
CA GLU A 194 12.18 13.29 21.50
C GLU A 194 12.52 11.84 21.12
N GLY A 195 11.83 10.86 21.74
CA GLY A 195 12.01 9.45 21.41
C GLY A 195 11.52 9.09 20.02
N MET A 196 10.41 9.69 19.57
CA MET A 196 9.87 9.49 18.22
C MET A 196 10.70 10.20 17.15
N LEU A 197 11.27 11.38 17.45
CA LEU A 197 12.22 12.03 16.55
C LEU A 197 13.46 11.16 16.32
N ASP A 198 14.06 10.62 17.39
CA ASP A 198 15.22 9.73 17.29
C ASP A 198 14.89 8.44 16.53
N TRP A 199 13.72 7.84 16.80
CA TRP A 199 13.25 6.65 16.06
C TRP A 199 13.11 6.90 14.56
N LEU A 200 12.59 8.06 14.16
CA LEU A 200 12.50 8.48 12.76
C LEU A 200 13.83 8.97 12.17
N GLY A 201 14.87 9.14 13.00
CA GLY A 201 16.14 9.72 12.60
C GLY A 201 16.06 11.19 12.20
N LEU A 202 15.11 11.94 12.76
CA LEU A 202 14.89 13.36 12.48
C LEU A 202 15.62 14.22 13.50
N ALA A 203 16.25 15.30 13.04
CA ALA A 203 16.92 16.24 13.95
C ALA A 203 15.95 17.28 14.55
N SER A 204 14.75 17.43 13.97
CA SER A 204 13.72 18.34 14.44
C SER A 204 12.32 17.93 13.95
N PRO A 205 11.25 18.31 14.66
CA PRO A 205 9.88 17.97 14.26
C PRO A 205 9.48 18.64 12.94
N GLY A 206 10.11 19.77 12.56
CA GLY A 206 9.85 20.45 11.30
C GLY A 206 10.29 19.67 10.05
N GLU A 207 11.06 18.58 10.21
CA GLU A 207 11.43 17.67 9.11
C GLU A 207 10.31 16.68 8.76
N PHE A 208 9.35 16.48 9.64
CA PHE A 208 8.16 15.69 9.38
C PHE A 208 6.93 16.61 9.24
N ASP A 209 6.46 16.76 8.00
CA ASP A 209 5.16 17.36 7.72
C ASP A 209 4.18 16.26 7.27
N PRO A 210 3.14 15.93 8.06
CA PRO A 210 2.17 14.90 7.68
C PRO A 210 1.39 15.28 6.41
N HIS A 211 1.36 16.55 6.02
CA HIS A 211 0.76 17.02 4.77
C HIS A 211 1.67 16.94 3.55
N ALA A 212 2.97 16.74 3.75
CA ALA A 212 3.94 16.76 2.67
C ALA A 212 3.69 15.63 1.67
N PHE A 213 3.67 15.99 0.40
CA PHE A 213 3.70 15.04 -0.70
C PHE A 213 4.31 15.69 -1.93
N SER A 214 5.20 14.96 -2.61
CA SER A 214 5.89 15.39 -3.83
C SER A 214 5.63 14.41 -4.96
N VAL A 215 4.92 14.88 -5.99
CA VAL A 215 4.70 14.13 -7.24
C VAL A 215 6.04 13.81 -7.91
N GLU A 216 7.01 14.73 -7.84
CA GLU A 216 8.34 14.52 -8.41
C GLU A 216 9.06 13.35 -7.74
N ASP A 217 9.06 13.29 -6.41
CA ASP A 217 9.74 12.21 -5.69
C ASP A 217 9.06 10.85 -5.87
N ALA A 218 7.73 10.83 -5.89
CA ALA A 218 6.98 9.62 -6.25
C ALA A 218 7.37 9.12 -7.65
N ASN A 219 7.44 10.02 -8.64
CA ASN A 219 7.86 9.65 -10.00
C ASN A 219 9.33 9.27 -10.10
N ARG A 220 10.21 9.88 -9.27
CA ARG A 220 11.63 9.51 -9.16
C ARG A 220 11.78 8.06 -8.71
N ARG A 221 10.96 7.61 -7.75
CA ARG A 221 10.91 6.22 -7.27
C ARG A 221 10.34 5.30 -8.34
N LEU A 222 9.20 5.65 -8.94
CA LEU A 222 8.56 4.87 -10.02
C LEU A 222 9.50 4.67 -11.23
N GLY A 223 10.27 5.69 -11.61
CA GLY A 223 11.23 5.62 -12.71
C GLY A 223 12.41 4.67 -12.47
N ARG A 224 12.78 4.43 -11.20
CA ARG A 224 13.85 3.46 -10.84
C ARG A 224 13.37 2.01 -10.98
N SER A 225 12.08 1.76 -10.77
CA SER A 225 11.47 0.44 -10.86
C SER A 225 11.40 -0.08 -12.30
N GLY A 226 11.44 0.80 -13.31
CA GLY A 226 11.52 0.42 -14.73
C GLY A 226 12.83 -0.26 -15.17
N GLY A 227 13.85 -0.31 -14.30
CA GLY A 227 15.15 -0.93 -14.59
C GLY A 227 15.27 -2.42 -14.21
N ARG A 228 14.36 -2.98 -13.41
CA ARG A 228 14.37 -4.42 -13.07
C ARG A 228 13.38 -5.18 -13.96
N HIS A 229 13.89 -5.58 -15.12
CA HIS A 229 13.44 -6.75 -15.90
C HIS A 229 12.02 -6.75 -16.51
N LEU A 230 11.71 -5.77 -17.36
CA LEU A 230 10.85 -6.01 -18.53
C LEU A 230 11.70 -6.62 -19.66
N ARG A 231 12.18 -7.86 -19.48
CA ARG A 231 12.61 -8.67 -20.62
C ARG A 231 11.37 -9.32 -21.21
N VAL A 232 10.89 -8.76 -22.32
CA VAL A 232 10.02 -9.46 -23.26
C VAL A 232 10.78 -10.71 -23.71
N VAL A 233 10.38 -11.88 -23.20
CA VAL A 233 10.80 -13.15 -23.80
C VAL A 233 10.01 -13.28 -25.10
N ARG A 234 10.71 -13.14 -26.22
CA ARG A 234 10.21 -13.50 -27.55
C ARG A 234 10.11 -15.01 -27.69
#